data_AF-A0A5J6YV32-F1
#
_entry.id   AF-A0A5J6YV32-F1
#
_cell.length_a   1.000
_cell.length_b   1.000
_cell.length_c   1.000
_cell.angle_alpha   90.00
_cell.angle_beta   90.00
_cell.angle_gamma   90.00
#
_symmetry.space_group_name_H-M   'P 1'
#
loop_
_entity.id
_entity.type
_entity.pdbx_description
1 polymer ?
#
loop_
_entity_poly.entity_id
_entity_poly.type
_entity_poly.pdbx_seq_one_letter_code
_entity_poly.pdbx_strand_id
1 'polypeptide(L)'
;MFPPESSSPQATSTTRSTARGEVERARLMSDVRDLVAILRGQPNELLPFEWVKHLAPQGEHSLGVQAIEVAHIIGSVDRYREFDRHYLPKEKHLDERWIGVRSAQLQGKELPPIQVYKVGELYFVKDGNHRVSVARRQGQAYIDAHVIELNVTVPPEESDTLTDLIIKGEYAQFLRATGLDVLVPGHREILFTTPGRYDKLLEHIRTRQYFLDRKPERAGLPPVTWEEAVVSWYERLYLRIVDNLDLHHVMFRFPGRTEADLYLWTMDHRYFLTQKYGHDVGSEEAARDFGKRHSPPAYKRLGQRMQLLLRGKLDSAM
;
A
#
# COMPACT_ATOMS: atom_id res chain seq x y z
N MET A 1 -19.97 -5.47 -53.90
CA MET A 1 -20.06 -4.07 -53.43
C MET A 1 -21.16 -4.03 -52.38
N PHE A 2 -20.81 -4.26 -51.12
CA PHE A 2 -21.76 -4.15 -50.01
C PHE A 2 -21.93 -2.66 -49.68
N PRO A 3 -23.16 -2.14 -49.56
CA PRO A 3 -23.35 -0.73 -49.20
C PRO A 3 -22.90 -0.51 -47.74
N PRO A 4 -22.42 0.69 -47.39
CA PRO A 4 -22.15 1.01 -46.00
C PRO A 4 -23.47 1.08 -45.22
N GLU A 5 -23.56 0.40 -44.08
CA GLU A 5 -24.67 0.55 -43.14
C GLU A 5 -24.69 2.00 -42.62
N SER A 6 -25.52 2.84 -43.22
CA SER A 6 -25.86 4.14 -42.66
C SER A 6 -26.80 3.91 -41.49
N SER A 7 -26.26 3.93 -40.27
CA SER A 7 -27.06 3.94 -39.03
C SER A 7 -28.10 5.08 -39.06
N SER A 8 -29.38 4.73 -38.96
CA SER A 8 -30.51 5.65 -39.12
C SER A 8 -30.64 6.66 -37.96
N PRO A 9 -31.09 7.91 -38.21
CA PRO A 9 -31.18 8.97 -37.18
C PRO A 9 -32.03 8.65 -35.95
N GLN A 10 -32.99 7.73 -36.08
CA GLN A 10 -33.83 7.26 -34.98
C GLN A 10 -33.13 6.25 -34.07
N ALA A 11 -32.22 5.42 -34.62
CA ALA A 11 -31.44 4.46 -33.83
C ALA A 11 -30.40 5.19 -32.96
N THR A 12 -29.78 6.25 -33.48
CA THR A 12 -28.82 7.07 -32.75
C THR A 12 -29.48 7.88 -31.62
N SER A 13 -30.70 8.40 -31.82
CA SER A 13 -31.44 9.12 -30.76
C SER A 13 -31.87 8.20 -29.61
N THR A 14 -32.34 6.99 -29.93
CA THR A 14 -32.77 5.96 -28.96
C THR A 14 -31.60 5.45 -28.12
N THR A 15 -30.45 5.25 -28.76
CA THR A 15 -29.22 4.84 -28.07
C THR A 15 -28.76 5.91 -27.07
N ARG A 16 -28.79 7.17 -27.49
CA ARG A 16 -28.37 8.30 -26.66
C ARG A 16 -29.30 8.54 -25.47
N SER A 17 -30.62 8.35 -25.63
CA SER A 17 -31.57 8.47 -24.52
C SER A 17 -31.37 7.36 -23.48
N THR A 18 -31.13 6.13 -23.94
CA THR A 18 -30.82 4.97 -23.08
C THR A 18 -29.56 5.23 -22.27
N ALA A 19 -28.47 5.66 -22.94
CA ALA A 19 -27.22 6.00 -22.28
C ALA A 19 -27.39 7.13 -21.25
N ARG A 20 -28.22 8.15 -21.54
CA ARG A 20 -28.51 9.25 -20.60
C ARG A 20 -29.19 8.76 -19.31
N GLY A 21 -30.21 7.91 -19.46
CA GLY A 21 -30.89 7.33 -18.29
C GLY A 21 -29.98 6.44 -17.43
N GLU A 22 -29.02 5.73 -18.05
CA GLU A 22 -28.03 4.94 -17.31
C GLU A 22 -27.06 5.81 -16.49
N VAL A 23 -26.61 6.94 -17.03
CA VAL A 23 -25.75 7.89 -16.30
C VAL A 23 -26.44 8.51 -15.11
N GLU A 24 -27.69 8.95 -15.28
CA GLU A 24 -28.46 9.56 -14.20
C GLU A 24 -28.63 8.57 -13.03
N ARG A 25 -28.90 7.29 -13.33
CA ARG A 25 -28.93 6.23 -12.32
C ARG A 25 -27.56 5.98 -11.68
N ALA A 26 -26.48 6.02 -12.46
CA ALA A 26 -25.12 5.85 -11.96
C ALA A 26 -24.73 6.96 -10.97
N ARG A 27 -25.06 8.22 -11.28
CA ARG A 27 -24.84 9.35 -10.38
C ARG A 27 -25.64 9.23 -9.09
N LEU A 28 -26.94 8.94 -9.19
CA LEU A 28 -27.79 8.78 -8.00
C LEU A 28 -27.23 7.71 -7.05
N MET A 29 -26.69 6.61 -7.59
CA MET A 29 -25.99 5.60 -6.77
C MET A 29 -24.69 6.12 -6.16
N SER A 30 -23.91 6.92 -6.89
CA SER A 30 -22.71 7.58 -6.35
C SER A 30 -23.06 8.49 -5.17
N ASP A 31 -24.09 9.32 -5.30
CA ASP A 31 -24.53 10.25 -4.26
C ASP A 31 -24.94 9.50 -2.97
N VAL A 32 -25.70 8.41 -3.12
CA VAL A 32 -26.08 7.53 -1.99
C VAL A 32 -24.83 6.91 -1.34
N ARG A 33 -23.86 6.48 -2.15
CA ARG A 33 -22.61 5.88 -1.64
C ARG A 33 -21.71 6.90 -0.95
N ASP A 34 -21.64 8.12 -1.46
CA ASP A 34 -20.92 9.22 -0.81
C ASP A 34 -21.53 9.50 0.58
N LEU A 35 -22.86 9.55 0.70
CA LEU A 35 -23.53 9.69 2.00
C LEU A 35 -23.21 8.53 2.97
N VAL A 36 -23.26 7.29 2.49
CA VAL A 36 -22.90 6.11 3.29
C VAL A 36 -21.43 6.14 3.70
N ALA A 37 -20.54 6.60 2.82
CA ALA A 37 -19.12 6.70 3.08
C ALA A 37 -18.80 7.77 4.14
N ILE A 38 -19.47 8.93 4.08
CA ILE A 38 -19.39 9.97 5.10
C ILE A 38 -19.84 9.42 6.47
N LEU A 39 -20.96 8.69 6.52
CA LEU A 39 -21.44 8.04 7.74
C LEU A 39 -20.47 6.98 8.28
N ARG A 40 -19.74 6.27 7.41
CA ARG A 40 -18.75 5.25 7.78
C ARG A 40 -17.35 5.82 8.04
N GLY A 41 -17.12 7.10 7.78
CA GLY A 41 -15.80 7.74 7.87
C GLY A 41 -14.76 7.13 6.91
N GLN A 42 -15.19 6.58 5.77
CA GLN A 42 -14.28 5.99 4.78
C GLN A 42 -14.13 6.90 3.56
N PRO A 43 -12.92 7.11 3.02
CA PRO A 43 -12.74 7.82 1.76
C PRO A 43 -13.54 7.15 0.64
N ASN A 44 -14.27 7.93 -0.17
CA ASN A 44 -15.02 7.43 -1.34
C ASN A 44 -14.47 7.98 -2.65
N GLU A 45 -13.17 8.18 -2.71
CA GLU A 45 -12.45 8.65 -3.89
C GLU A 45 -11.58 7.52 -4.45
N LEU A 46 -11.22 7.61 -5.72
CA LEU A 46 -10.23 6.72 -6.32
C LEU A 46 -8.87 6.97 -5.68
N LEU A 47 -8.03 5.92 -5.64
CA LEU A 47 -6.66 6.08 -5.15
C LEU A 47 -5.88 7.03 -6.08
N PRO A 48 -5.33 8.15 -5.55
CA PRO A 48 -4.54 9.07 -6.35
C PRO A 48 -3.22 8.40 -6.77
N PHE A 49 -2.90 8.42 -8.06
CA PHE A 49 -1.64 7.87 -8.54
C PHE A 49 -0.40 8.51 -7.91
N GLU A 50 -0.49 9.78 -7.50
CA GLU A 50 0.58 10.47 -6.77
C GLU A 50 1.06 9.69 -5.54
N TRP A 51 0.19 8.89 -4.92
CA TRP A 51 0.57 8.07 -3.77
C TRP A 51 1.55 6.94 -4.14
N VAL A 52 1.52 6.47 -5.39
CA VAL A 52 2.45 5.46 -5.91
C VAL A 52 3.89 5.96 -5.87
N LYS A 53 4.13 7.28 -5.95
CA LYS A 53 5.48 7.85 -5.81
C LYS A 53 6.14 7.48 -4.48
N HIS A 54 5.34 7.27 -3.44
CA HIS A 54 5.86 6.86 -2.14
C HIS A 54 6.45 5.45 -2.15
N LEU A 55 6.03 4.56 -3.05
CA LEU A 55 6.59 3.20 -3.19
C LEU A 55 8.00 3.18 -3.76
N ALA A 56 8.57 4.35 -4.12
CA ALA A 56 9.89 4.51 -4.70
C ALA A 56 10.12 3.59 -5.92
N PRO A 57 9.32 3.75 -7.00
CA PRO A 57 9.45 2.95 -8.21
C PRO A 57 10.83 3.12 -8.84
N GLN A 58 11.37 2.02 -9.38
CA GLN A 58 12.74 1.95 -9.93
C GLN A 58 12.82 2.25 -11.42
N GLY A 59 11.69 2.18 -12.11
CA GLY A 59 11.58 2.41 -13.54
C GLY A 59 10.21 2.04 -14.07
N GLU A 60 9.98 2.37 -15.34
CA GLU A 60 8.75 2.05 -16.05
C GLU A 60 9.06 1.30 -17.35
N HIS A 61 8.19 0.38 -17.74
CA HIS A 61 8.30 -0.30 -19.03
C HIS A 61 6.92 -0.62 -19.62
N SER A 62 6.83 -0.62 -20.94
CA SER A 62 5.56 -0.89 -21.64
C SER A 62 5.36 -2.39 -21.81
N LEU A 63 4.18 -2.89 -21.43
CA LEU A 63 3.75 -4.26 -21.64
C LEU A 63 2.87 -4.42 -22.90
N GLY A 64 2.61 -3.33 -23.62
CA GLY A 64 1.75 -3.33 -24.81
C GLY A 64 0.25 -3.37 -24.47
N VAL A 65 -0.55 -3.86 -25.41
CA VAL A 65 -2.02 -4.00 -25.23
C VAL A 65 -2.32 -5.33 -24.56
N GLN A 66 -3.07 -5.29 -23.47
CA GLN A 66 -3.50 -6.45 -22.70
C GLN A 66 -4.95 -6.28 -22.23
N ALA A 67 -5.67 -7.40 -22.14
CA ALA A 67 -6.96 -7.43 -21.48
C ALA A 67 -6.73 -7.52 -19.96
N ILE A 68 -7.15 -6.49 -19.22
CA ILE A 68 -6.94 -6.39 -17.77
C ILE A 68 -8.27 -6.51 -17.02
N GLU A 69 -8.21 -7.01 -15.79
CA GLU A 69 -9.40 -7.11 -14.93
C GLU A 69 -9.85 -5.74 -14.46
N VAL A 70 -11.12 -5.44 -14.71
CA VAL A 70 -11.74 -4.18 -14.31
C VAL A 70 -11.77 -4.02 -12.79
N ALA A 71 -11.81 -5.14 -12.05
CA ALA A 71 -11.79 -5.16 -10.59
C ALA A 71 -10.48 -4.59 -10.01
N HIS A 72 -9.35 -4.89 -10.63
CA HIS A 72 -8.02 -4.41 -10.21
C HIS A 72 -7.72 -2.95 -10.60
N ILE A 73 -8.64 -2.28 -11.29
CA ILE A 73 -8.53 -0.85 -11.59
C ILE A 73 -9.03 -0.05 -10.37
N ILE A 74 -8.10 0.52 -9.61
CA ILE A 74 -8.36 1.10 -8.28
C ILE A 74 -8.18 2.62 -8.21
N GLY A 75 -7.54 3.23 -9.20
CA GLY A 75 -7.02 4.59 -9.09
C GLY A 75 -6.92 5.35 -10.40
N SER A 76 -6.76 6.66 -10.33
CA SER A 76 -6.61 7.52 -11.50
C SER A 76 -5.40 8.42 -11.36
N VAL A 77 -4.76 8.75 -12.48
CA VAL A 77 -3.63 9.68 -12.50
C VAL A 77 -4.11 11.10 -12.18
N ASP A 78 -5.07 11.61 -12.95
CA ASP A 78 -5.50 13.01 -12.84
C ASP A 78 -6.95 13.17 -12.35
N ARG A 79 -7.81 12.17 -12.56
CA ARG A 79 -9.27 12.33 -12.44
C ARG A 79 -9.86 11.62 -11.22
N TYR A 80 -9.05 11.42 -10.18
CA TYR A 80 -9.42 10.63 -9.00
C TYR A 80 -10.56 11.25 -8.16
N ARG A 81 -10.78 12.58 -8.25
CA ARG A 81 -11.87 13.30 -7.57
C ARG A 81 -13.18 13.32 -8.34
N GLU A 82 -13.13 13.11 -9.65
CA GLU A 82 -14.29 13.17 -10.54
C GLU A 82 -15.16 11.90 -10.48
N PHE A 83 -14.63 10.83 -9.88
CA PHE A 83 -15.27 9.53 -9.77
C PHE A 83 -15.24 9.02 -8.32
N ASP A 84 -16.24 8.23 -7.92
CA ASP A 84 -16.23 7.52 -6.65
C ASP A 84 -15.28 6.30 -6.67
N ARG A 85 -15.08 5.65 -5.52
CA ARG A 85 -14.24 4.44 -5.40
C ARG A 85 -14.66 3.27 -6.31
N HIS A 86 -15.86 3.32 -6.88
CA HIS A 86 -16.41 2.32 -7.80
C HIS A 86 -16.41 2.81 -9.26
N TYR A 87 -15.70 3.90 -9.57
CA TYR A 87 -15.69 4.59 -10.87
C TYR A 87 -17.05 5.15 -11.31
N LEU A 88 -17.96 5.48 -10.40
CA LEU A 88 -19.18 6.19 -10.77
C LEU A 88 -18.91 7.70 -10.88
N PRO A 89 -19.40 8.38 -11.93
CA PRO A 89 -19.17 9.81 -12.11
C PRO A 89 -19.91 10.61 -11.04
N LYS A 90 -19.21 11.57 -10.41
CA LYS A 90 -19.81 12.47 -9.40
C LYS A 90 -20.45 13.70 -10.03
N GLU A 91 -19.84 14.25 -11.07
CA GLU A 91 -20.24 15.55 -11.61
C GLU A 91 -21.06 15.48 -12.90
N LYS A 92 -21.96 16.46 -13.11
CA LYS A 92 -22.85 16.58 -14.29
C LYS A 92 -22.12 16.78 -15.61
N HIS A 93 -20.99 17.47 -15.58
CA HIS A 93 -20.22 17.78 -16.78
C HIS A 93 -19.57 16.53 -17.42
N LEU A 94 -19.55 15.40 -16.70
CA LEU A 94 -19.00 14.12 -17.14
C LEU A 94 -19.95 13.33 -18.05
N ASP A 95 -21.22 13.72 -18.11
CA ASP A 95 -22.30 12.93 -18.70
C ASP A 95 -22.19 12.83 -20.21
N GLU A 96 -21.83 13.91 -20.89
CA GLU A 96 -21.80 13.91 -22.35
C GLU A 96 -20.76 12.93 -22.90
N ARG A 97 -19.57 12.89 -22.29
CA ARG A 97 -18.53 11.93 -22.64
C ARG A 97 -18.93 10.50 -22.29
N TRP A 98 -19.53 10.28 -21.11
CA TRP A 98 -20.02 8.95 -20.73
C TRP A 98 -21.10 8.45 -21.70
N ILE A 99 -22.09 9.30 -22.00
CA ILE A 99 -23.16 9.02 -22.97
C ILE A 99 -22.58 8.68 -24.33
N GLY A 100 -21.57 9.43 -24.78
CA GLY A 100 -20.87 9.16 -26.04
C GLY A 100 -20.24 7.77 -26.07
N VAL A 101 -19.47 7.41 -25.03
CA VAL A 101 -18.82 6.10 -24.91
C VAL A 101 -19.86 4.98 -24.88
N ARG A 102 -20.88 5.08 -24.03
CA ARG A 102 -21.93 4.07 -23.93
C ARG A 102 -22.72 3.94 -25.23
N SER A 103 -23.00 5.05 -25.90
CA SER A 103 -23.71 5.03 -27.17
C SER A 103 -22.90 4.33 -28.27
N ALA A 104 -21.58 4.56 -28.30
CA ALA A 104 -20.69 3.85 -29.23
C ALA A 104 -20.67 2.34 -28.95
N GLN A 105 -20.63 1.93 -27.67
CA GLN A 105 -20.70 0.52 -27.28
C GLN A 105 -22.01 -0.15 -27.68
N LEU A 106 -23.16 0.52 -27.44
CA LEU A 106 -24.48 0.01 -27.83
C LEU A 106 -24.65 -0.10 -29.36
N GLN A 107 -23.89 0.70 -30.13
CA GLN A 107 -23.83 0.62 -31.58
C GLN A 107 -22.87 -0.48 -32.08
N GLY A 108 -22.27 -1.27 -31.18
CA GLY A 108 -21.31 -2.32 -31.54
C GLY A 108 -19.96 -1.77 -32.04
N LYS A 109 -19.65 -0.50 -31.80
CA LYS A 109 -18.34 0.07 -32.17
C LYS A 109 -17.28 -0.41 -31.21
N GLU A 110 -16.18 -0.92 -31.76
CA GLU A 110 -14.98 -1.19 -31.00
C GLU A 110 -14.45 0.12 -30.40
N LEU A 111 -14.24 0.10 -29.08
CA LEU A 111 -13.66 1.22 -28.37
C LEU A 111 -12.15 1.05 -28.36
N PRO A 112 -11.38 2.15 -28.49
CA PRO A 112 -9.93 2.05 -28.35
C PRO A 112 -9.57 1.50 -26.96
N PRO A 113 -8.38 0.91 -26.79
CA PRO A 113 -7.87 0.51 -25.49
C PRO A 113 -7.68 1.72 -24.56
N ILE A 114 -7.86 1.52 -23.26
CA ILE A 114 -7.53 2.54 -22.25
C ILE A 114 -6.00 2.62 -22.05
N GLN A 115 -5.51 3.60 -21.29
CA GLN A 115 -4.09 3.64 -20.89
C GLN A 115 -4.00 3.58 -19.37
N VAL A 116 -3.17 2.68 -18.85
CA VAL A 116 -3.01 2.47 -17.41
C VAL A 116 -1.54 2.35 -17.00
N TYR A 117 -1.25 2.77 -15.78
CA TYR A 117 -0.07 2.33 -15.05
C TYR A 117 -0.40 1.08 -14.24
N LYS A 118 0.46 0.06 -14.30
CA LYS A 118 0.40 -1.14 -13.45
C LYS A 118 1.41 -1.01 -12.31
N VAL A 119 0.99 -1.29 -11.08
CA VAL A 119 1.85 -1.28 -9.89
C VAL A 119 1.53 -2.52 -9.06
N GLY A 120 2.43 -3.51 -9.07
CA GLY A 120 2.08 -4.85 -8.61
C GLY A 120 0.94 -5.41 -9.48
N GLU A 121 -0.18 -5.79 -8.84
CA GLU A 121 -1.38 -6.29 -9.53
C GLU A 121 -2.46 -5.22 -9.76
N LEU A 122 -2.19 -3.97 -9.36
CA LEU A 122 -3.16 -2.89 -9.34
C LEU A 122 -2.97 -1.94 -10.53
N TYR A 123 -4.08 -1.38 -11.03
CA TYR A 123 -4.08 -0.50 -12.18
C TYR A 123 -4.57 0.91 -11.85
N PHE A 124 -3.86 1.89 -12.40
CA PHE A 124 -4.17 3.32 -12.30
C PHE A 124 -4.43 3.89 -13.69
N VAL A 125 -5.61 4.45 -13.90
CA VAL A 125 -6.03 4.96 -15.21
C VAL A 125 -5.32 6.26 -15.53
N LYS A 126 -4.49 6.24 -16.58
CA LYS A 126 -3.87 7.42 -17.20
C LYS A 126 -4.83 8.08 -18.19
N ASP A 127 -5.48 7.29 -19.05
CA ASP A 127 -6.53 7.75 -19.96
C ASP A 127 -7.65 6.71 -20.08
N GLY A 128 -8.89 7.17 -20.28
CA GLY A 128 -10.05 6.30 -20.48
C GLY A 128 -10.96 6.10 -19.26
N ASN A 129 -10.92 6.98 -18.26
CA ASN A 129 -11.74 6.89 -17.04
C ASN A 129 -13.25 6.65 -17.31
N HIS A 130 -13.85 7.29 -18.31
CA HIS A 130 -15.25 7.06 -18.67
C HIS A 130 -15.50 5.65 -19.23
N ARG A 131 -14.54 5.08 -19.98
CA ARG A 131 -14.64 3.71 -20.50
C ARG A 131 -14.60 2.70 -19.35
N VAL A 132 -13.74 2.92 -18.36
CA VAL A 132 -13.70 2.11 -17.12
C VAL A 132 -15.02 2.23 -16.34
N SER A 133 -15.56 3.44 -16.19
CA SER A 133 -16.86 3.67 -15.55
C SER A 133 -17.99 2.90 -16.22
N VAL A 134 -18.07 2.96 -17.56
CA VAL A 134 -19.04 2.19 -18.34
C VAL A 134 -18.83 0.69 -18.15
N ALA A 135 -17.59 0.20 -18.27
CA ALA A 135 -17.26 -1.23 -18.11
C ALA A 135 -17.67 -1.76 -16.71
N ARG A 136 -17.31 -1.04 -15.63
CA ARG A 136 -17.74 -1.39 -14.26
C ARG A 136 -19.25 -1.42 -14.13
N ARG A 137 -19.95 -0.43 -14.71
CA ARG A 137 -21.42 -0.36 -14.62
C ARG A 137 -22.11 -1.52 -15.31
N GLN A 138 -21.53 -2.03 -16.39
CA GLN A 138 -22.05 -3.18 -17.14
C GLN A 138 -21.64 -4.53 -16.54
N GLY A 139 -20.83 -4.54 -15.48
CA GLY A 139 -20.29 -5.79 -14.92
C GLY A 139 -19.31 -6.48 -15.87
N GLN A 140 -18.67 -5.73 -16.76
CA GLN A 140 -17.64 -6.27 -17.65
C GLN A 140 -16.41 -6.67 -16.83
N ALA A 141 -15.96 -7.91 -16.99
CA ALA A 141 -14.84 -8.46 -16.22
C ALA A 141 -13.48 -7.93 -16.70
N TYR A 142 -13.28 -7.84 -18.03
CA TYR A 142 -12.01 -7.46 -18.65
C TYR A 142 -12.16 -6.27 -19.58
N ILE A 143 -11.15 -5.41 -19.66
CA ILE A 143 -11.08 -4.26 -20.59
C ILE A 143 -9.70 -4.20 -21.24
N ASP A 144 -9.63 -3.85 -22.53
CA ASP A 144 -8.35 -3.71 -23.23
C ASP A 144 -7.64 -2.43 -22.81
N ALA A 145 -6.36 -2.55 -22.49
CA ALA A 145 -5.53 -1.46 -22.00
C ALA A 145 -4.11 -1.52 -22.58
N HIS A 146 -3.55 -0.35 -22.92
CA HIS A 146 -2.11 -0.16 -23.00
C HIS A 146 -1.56 -0.07 -21.58
N VAL A 147 -0.71 -1.02 -21.20
CA VAL A 147 -0.19 -1.15 -19.83
C VAL A 147 1.25 -0.67 -19.76
N ILE A 148 1.52 0.27 -18.85
CA ILE A 148 2.87 0.71 -18.48
C ILE A 148 3.13 0.23 -17.05
N GLU A 149 4.02 -0.73 -16.86
CA GLU A 149 4.33 -1.28 -15.53
C GLU A 149 5.42 -0.49 -14.82
N LEU A 150 5.13 -0.10 -13.57
CA LEU A 150 6.07 0.51 -12.64
C LEU A 150 6.68 -0.55 -11.74
N ASN A 151 8.00 -0.66 -11.79
CA ASN A 151 8.75 -1.63 -11.00
C ASN A 151 8.88 -1.12 -9.55
N VAL A 152 8.20 -1.78 -8.62
CA VAL A 152 8.27 -1.49 -7.17
C VAL A 152 8.82 -2.70 -6.42
N THR A 153 9.64 -2.47 -5.39
CA THR A 153 10.22 -3.56 -4.58
C THR A 153 9.16 -4.20 -3.68
N VAL A 154 8.25 -3.39 -3.13
CA VAL A 154 7.16 -3.84 -2.26
C VAL A 154 5.85 -3.41 -2.90
N PRO A 155 5.03 -4.35 -3.42
CA PRO A 155 3.82 -4.01 -4.15
C PRO A 155 2.71 -3.48 -3.22
N PRO A 156 1.86 -2.57 -3.73
CA PRO A 156 0.68 -2.14 -3.01
C PRO A 156 -0.43 -3.20 -3.02
N GLU A 157 -1.33 -3.09 -2.06
CA GLU A 157 -2.57 -3.86 -1.95
C GLU A 157 -3.77 -2.92 -2.06
N GLU A 158 -4.94 -3.43 -2.47
CA GLU A 158 -6.16 -2.61 -2.61
C GLU A 158 -6.59 -1.92 -1.31
N SER A 159 -6.25 -2.51 -0.17
CA SER A 159 -6.59 -2.00 1.16
C SER A 159 -5.56 -1.01 1.73
N ASP A 160 -4.50 -0.71 0.99
CA ASP A 160 -3.44 0.18 1.47
C ASP A 160 -3.91 1.63 1.55
N THR A 161 -3.59 2.23 2.70
CA THR A 161 -3.70 3.67 2.92
C THR A 161 -2.46 4.40 2.43
N LEU A 162 -2.52 5.73 2.31
CA LEU A 162 -1.33 6.55 2.04
C LEU A 162 -0.18 6.24 3.03
N THR A 163 -0.51 6.05 4.30
CA THR A 163 0.47 5.70 5.33
C THR A 163 1.11 4.33 5.05
N ASP A 164 0.32 3.34 4.63
CA ASP A 164 0.83 2.01 4.27
C ASP A 164 1.79 2.10 3.06
N LEU A 165 1.44 2.89 2.04
CA LEU A 165 2.28 3.11 0.87
C LEU A 165 3.60 3.82 1.20
N ILE A 166 3.58 4.78 2.13
CA ILE A 166 4.79 5.44 2.65
C ILE A 166 5.68 4.41 3.37
N ILE A 167 5.12 3.59 4.26
CA ILE A 167 5.87 2.57 5.00
C ILE A 167 6.48 1.53 4.05
N LYS A 168 5.71 1.05 3.06
CA LYS A 168 6.21 0.11 2.03
C LYS A 168 7.34 0.74 1.21
N GLY A 169 7.23 2.03 0.90
CA GLY A 169 8.28 2.82 0.26
C GLY A 169 9.58 2.93 1.06
N GLU A 170 9.47 3.26 2.35
CA GLU A 170 10.61 3.31 3.26
C GLU A 170 11.26 1.92 3.41
N TYR A 171 10.45 0.85 3.47
CA TYR A 171 10.96 -0.52 3.51
C TYR A 171 11.75 -0.86 2.24
N ALA A 172 11.20 -0.53 1.07
CA ALA A 172 11.89 -0.72 -0.21
C ALA A 172 13.23 0.03 -0.25
N GLN A 173 13.28 1.26 0.29
CA GLN A 173 14.53 2.03 0.41
C GLN A 173 15.50 1.37 1.39
N PHE A 174 15.02 0.88 2.52
CA PHE A 174 15.83 0.16 3.51
C PHE A 174 16.47 -1.09 2.92
N LEU A 175 15.70 -1.92 2.21
CA LEU A 175 16.22 -3.12 1.53
C LEU A 175 17.30 -2.74 0.52
N ARG A 176 17.08 -1.70 -0.31
CA ARG A 176 18.11 -1.22 -1.25
C ARG A 176 19.37 -0.70 -0.55
N ALA A 177 19.21 0.04 0.54
CA ALA A 177 20.34 0.62 1.27
C ALA A 177 21.16 -0.45 2.00
N THR A 178 20.54 -1.55 2.41
CA THR A 178 21.17 -2.61 3.21
C THR A 178 21.56 -3.84 2.40
N GLY A 179 20.91 -4.09 1.27
CA GLY A 179 20.99 -5.35 0.52
C GLY A 179 20.50 -6.55 1.34
N LEU A 180 19.70 -6.35 2.39
CA LEU A 180 19.36 -7.40 3.36
C LEU A 180 18.68 -8.61 2.70
N ASP A 181 17.83 -8.37 1.71
CA ASP A 181 17.12 -9.37 0.91
C ASP A 181 18.07 -10.29 0.13
N VAL A 182 19.23 -9.78 -0.28
CA VAL A 182 20.28 -10.53 -0.96
C VAL A 182 21.25 -11.18 0.04
N LEU A 183 21.64 -10.43 1.08
CA LEU A 183 22.62 -10.87 2.07
C LEU A 183 22.09 -11.97 2.99
N VAL A 184 20.80 -11.92 3.33
CA VAL A 184 20.13 -12.89 4.19
C VAL A 184 18.81 -13.33 3.52
N PRO A 185 18.89 -14.23 2.52
CA PRO A 185 17.70 -14.72 1.83
C PRO A 185 16.71 -15.37 2.81
N GLY A 186 15.43 -15.04 2.68
CA GLY A 186 14.38 -15.55 3.59
C GLY A 186 14.39 -14.90 4.98
N HIS A 187 15.02 -13.73 5.13
CA HIS A 187 14.85 -12.94 6.34
C HIS A 187 13.37 -12.73 6.68
N ARG A 188 13.06 -12.59 7.96
CA ARG A 188 11.73 -12.19 8.43
C ARG A 188 11.44 -10.78 7.94
N GLU A 189 10.23 -10.54 7.46
CA GLU A 189 9.84 -9.19 7.04
C GLU A 189 9.87 -8.22 8.22
N ILE A 190 10.48 -7.05 8.01
CA ILE A 190 10.64 -6.02 9.03
C ILE A 190 9.62 -4.92 8.75
N LEU A 191 8.37 -5.13 9.14
CA LEU A 191 7.26 -4.21 8.85
C LEU A 191 7.00 -3.30 10.05
N PHE A 192 6.83 -1.99 9.83
CA PHE A 192 6.44 -1.03 10.88
C PHE A 192 4.97 -0.62 10.76
N THR A 193 4.41 -0.11 11.86
CA THR A 193 3.05 0.48 11.85
C THR A 193 3.04 1.99 11.71
N THR A 194 4.22 2.62 11.72
CA THR A 194 4.37 4.08 11.62
C THR A 194 5.51 4.44 10.65
N PRO A 195 5.39 5.51 9.87
CA PRO A 195 6.47 6.03 9.02
C PRO A 195 7.70 6.50 9.82
N GLY A 196 8.83 6.65 9.13
CA GLY A 196 10.09 7.21 9.62
C GLY A 196 10.94 6.27 10.48
N ARG A 197 10.60 4.97 10.52
CA ARG A 197 11.24 4.02 11.46
C ARG A 197 12.45 3.30 10.87
N TYR A 198 12.53 3.16 9.56
CA TYR A 198 13.66 2.50 8.90
C TYR A 198 14.97 3.28 9.02
N ASP A 199 14.92 4.62 9.10
CA ASP A 199 16.11 5.45 9.38
C ASP A 199 16.77 5.08 10.71
N LYS A 200 15.97 4.72 11.72
CA LYS A 200 16.47 4.23 13.01
C LYS A 200 17.15 2.87 12.90
N LEU A 201 16.68 2.00 12.00
CA LEU A 201 17.39 0.75 11.73
C LEU A 201 18.72 1.00 11.04
N LEU A 202 18.79 1.93 10.09
CA LEU A 202 20.05 2.33 9.47
C LEU A 202 21.05 2.91 10.49
N GLU A 203 20.58 3.74 11.43
CA GLU A 203 21.38 4.24 12.55
C GLU A 203 21.91 3.09 13.44
N HIS A 204 21.06 2.10 13.76
CA HIS A 204 21.46 0.92 14.52
C HIS A 204 22.54 0.10 13.80
N ILE A 205 22.41 -0.11 12.49
CA ILE A 205 23.41 -0.85 11.69
C ILE A 205 24.74 -0.08 11.67
N ARG A 206 24.73 1.24 11.45
CA ARG A 206 25.96 2.07 11.50
C ARG A 206 26.64 2.02 12.86
N THR A 207 25.85 2.11 13.94
CA THR A 207 26.37 2.03 15.31
C THR A 207 26.94 0.63 15.58
N ARG A 208 26.28 -0.41 15.06
CA ARG A 208 26.77 -1.78 15.14
C ARG A 208 28.10 -1.95 14.40
N GLN A 209 28.23 -1.43 13.19
CA GLN A 209 29.47 -1.44 12.40
C GLN A 209 30.63 -0.84 13.21
N TYR A 210 30.42 0.37 13.73
CA TYR A 210 31.40 1.09 14.54
C TYR A 210 31.89 0.29 15.75
N PHE A 211 30.97 -0.34 16.50
CA PHE A 211 31.36 -1.14 17.66
C PHE A 211 31.98 -2.49 17.30
N LEU A 212 31.61 -3.10 16.16
CA LEU A 212 32.26 -4.32 15.68
C LEU A 212 33.71 -4.04 15.32
N ASP A 213 34.00 -2.92 14.66
CA ASP A 213 35.36 -2.50 14.31
C ASP A 213 36.28 -2.33 15.51
N ARG A 214 35.73 -1.85 16.63
CA ARG A 214 36.51 -1.54 17.84
C ARG A 214 36.74 -2.74 18.75
N LYS A 215 36.30 -3.93 18.36
CA LYS A 215 36.49 -5.14 19.15
C LYS A 215 37.98 -5.53 19.23
N PRO A 216 38.51 -5.87 20.42
CA PRO A 216 39.90 -6.28 20.56
C PRO A 216 40.29 -7.45 19.64
N GLU A 217 39.36 -8.37 19.39
CA GLU A 217 39.58 -9.55 18.54
C GLU A 217 39.77 -9.19 17.06
N ARG A 218 39.44 -7.96 16.64
CA ARG A 218 39.63 -7.46 15.27
C ARG A 218 40.84 -6.54 15.11
N ALA A 219 41.67 -6.39 16.14
CA ALA A 219 42.85 -5.55 16.06
C ALA A 219 43.76 -5.98 14.90
N GLY A 220 44.02 -5.06 13.95
CA GLY A 220 44.84 -5.32 12.76
C GLY A 220 44.10 -5.91 11.55
N LEU A 221 42.79 -6.18 11.64
CA LEU A 221 41.98 -6.59 10.50
C LEU A 221 41.44 -5.38 9.71
N PRO A 222 41.03 -5.56 8.44
CA PRO A 222 40.31 -4.53 7.70
C PRO A 222 39.04 -4.05 8.41
N PRO A 223 38.59 -2.80 8.15
CA PRO A 223 37.32 -2.29 8.64
C PRO A 223 36.17 -3.19 8.23
N VAL A 224 35.22 -3.36 9.14
CA VAL A 224 33.98 -4.10 8.97
C VAL A 224 33.21 -3.48 7.83
N THR A 225 32.85 -4.28 6.83
CA THR A 225 32.09 -3.78 5.70
C THR A 225 30.65 -3.46 6.10
N TRP A 226 29.95 -2.70 5.27
CA TRP A 226 28.54 -2.40 5.50
C TRP A 226 27.71 -3.69 5.55
N GLU A 227 27.98 -4.61 4.64
CA GLU A 227 27.31 -5.91 4.52
C GLU A 227 27.55 -6.78 5.76
N GLU A 228 28.79 -6.84 6.26
CA GLU A 228 29.12 -7.55 7.51
C GLU A 228 28.35 -6.94 8.70
N ALA A 229 28.19 -5.63 8.73
CA ALA A 229 27.43 -4.94 9.76
C ALA A 229 25.92 -5.21 9.66
N VAL A 230 25.35 -5.23 8.45
CA VAL A 230 23.94 -5.56 8.19
C VAL A 230 23.64 -6.99 8.67
N VAL A 231 24.43 -7.97 8.27
CA VAL A 231 24.25 -9.38 8.68
C VAL A 231 24.38 -9.51 10.20
N SER A 232 25.41 -8.91 10.79
CA SER A 232 25.61 -8.96 12.25
C SER A 232 24.51 -8.26 13.03
N TRP A 233 23.97 -7.14 12.51
CA TRP A 233 22.83 -6.46 13.11
C TRP A 233 21.58 -7.34 13.05
N TYR A 234 21.26 -7.92 11.89
CA TYR A 234 20.08 -8.73 11.70
C TYR A 234 20.11 -9.99 12.58
N GLU A 235 21.18 -10.79 12.49
CA GLU A 235 21.27 -12.08 13.18
C GLU A 235 21.52 -11.95 14.68
N ARG A 236 22.41 -11.03 15.09
CA ARG A 236 22.90 -10.97 16.48
C ARG A 236 22.21 -9.92 17.33
N LEU A 237 21.37 -9.06 16.74
CA LEU A 237 20.64 -8.05 17.48
C LEU A 237 19.14 -8.09 17.19
N TYR A 238 18.73 -7.93 15.94
CA TYR A 238 17.31 -7.89 15.57
C TYR A 238 16.62 -9.21 15.92
N LEU A 239 17.06 -10.33 15.32
CA LEU A 239 16.49 -11.65 15.57
C LEU A 239 16.53 -12.02 17.05
N ARG A 240 17.66 -11.78 17.74
CA ARG A 240 17.74 -12.06 19.17
C ARG A 240 16.66 -11.36 19.99
N ILE A 241 16.33 -10.10 19.68
CA ILE A 241 15.27 -9.39 20.40
C ILE A 241 13.91 -9.94 19.99
N VAL A 242 13.67 -10.13 18.69
CA VAL A 242 12.40 -10.66 18.17
C VAL A 242 12.10 -12.07 18.73
N ASP A 243 13.08 -12.96 18.74
CA ASP A 243 12.97 -14.31 19.31
C ASP A 243 12.62 -14.26 20.81
N ASN A 244 13.17 -13.30 21.56
CA ASN A 244 12.80 -13.09 22.96
C ASN A 244 11.36 -12.55 23.12
N LEU A 245 10.91 -11.69 22.20
CA LEU A 245 9.52 -11.22 22.19
C LEU A 245 8.55 -12.38 21.94
N ASP A 246 8.92 -13.30 21.04
CA ASP A 246 8.14 -14.49 20.72
C ASP A 246 8.13 -15.50 21.88
N LEU A 247 9.31 -15.80 22.45
CA LEU A 247 9.47 -16.72 23.59
C LEU A 247 8.62 -16.31 24.79
N HIS A 248 8.49 -15.01 25.04
CA HIS A 248 7.71 -14.48 26.16
C HIS A 248 6.27 -14.08 25.79
N HIS A 249 5.83 -14.39 24.56
CA HIS A 249 4.52 -14.03 24.01
C HIS A 249 4.18 -12.54 24.23
N VAL A 250 5.17 -11.66 24.05
CA VAL A 250 5.01 -10.22 24.28
C VAL A 250 4.01 -9.64 23.29
N MET A 251 4.05 -10.11 22.04
CA MET A 251 3.16 -9.67 20.95
C MET A 251 1.67 -9.75 21.31
N PHE A 252 1.25 -10.73 22.11
CA PHE A 252 -0.15 -10.88 22.55
C PHE A 252 -0.68 -9.64 23.30
N ARG A 253 0.23 -8.88 23.95
CA ARG A 253 -0.12 -7.69 24.74
C ARG A 253 -0.19 -6.41 23.89
N PHE A 254 0.28 -6.43 22.65
CA PHE A 254 0.34 -5.26 21.76
C PHE A 254 -0.41 -5.54 20.45
N PRO A 255 -1.75 -5.68 20.48
CA PRO A 255 -2.51 -5.96 19.27
C PRO A 255 -2.35 -4.84 18.24
N GLY A 256 -2.16 -5.23 16.98
CA GLY A 256 -1.95 -4.32 15.85
C GLY A 256 -0.60 -3.60 15.85
N ARG A 257 0.37 -4.07 16.66
CA ARG A 257 1.78 -3.71 16.54
C ARG A 257 2.57 -4.88 15.95
N THR A 258 3.70 -4.55 15.36
CA THR A 258 4.63 -5.50 14.77
C THR A 258 5.83 -5.74 15.67
N GLU A 259 6.59 -6.79 15.40
CA GLU A 259 7.85 -7.04 16.10
C GLU A 259 8.91 -5.98 15.81
N ALA A 260 8.90 -5.38 14.62
CA ALA A 260 9.80 -4.27 14.32
C ALA A 260 9.50 -3.06 15.21
N ASP A 261 8.21 -2.73 15.42
CA ASP A 261 7.81 -1.68 16.36
C ASP A 261 8.34 -1.98 17.77
N LEU A 262 8.11 -3.20 18.26
CA LEU A 262 8.53 -3.61 19.60
C LEU A 262 10.04 -3.74 19.72
N TYR A 263 10.75 -4.10 18.66
CA TYR A 263 12.21 -4.10 18.61
C TYR A 263 12.75 -2.69 18.90
N LEU A 264 12.27 -1.67 18.18
CA LEU A 264 12.71 -0.29 18.41
C LEU A 264 12.40 0.17 19.83
N TRP A 265 11.18 -0.09 20.31
CA TRP A 265 10.81 0.30 21.67
C TRP A 265 11.60 -0.44 22.75
N THR A 266 11.93 -1.72 22.52
CA THR A 266 12.77 -2.50 23.44
C THR A 266 14.20 -1.98 23.44
N MET A 267 14.73 -1.55 22.29
CA MET A 267 16.05 -0.94 22.20
C MET A 267 16.11 0.42 22.94
N ASP A 268 15.11 1.29 22.75
CA ASP A 268 15.00 2.55 23.47
C ASP A 268 14.90 2.32 24.99
N HIS A 269 14.09 1.33 25.40
CA HIS A 269 13.94 0.96 26.81
C HIS A 269 15.22 0.38 27.41
N ARG A 270 15.94 -0.46 26.67
CA ARG A 270 17.25 -1.00 27.09
C ARG A 270 18.26 0.11 27.32
N TYR A 271 18.30 1.11 26.44
CA TYR A 271 19.16 2.28 26.62
C TYR A 271 18.83 3.01 27.92
N PHE A 272 17.54 3.26 28.18
CA PHE A 272 17.10 3.87 29.44
C PHE A 272 17.47 3.04 30.68
N LEU A 273 17.26 1.73 30.67
CA LEU A 273 17.62 0.84 31.78
C LEU A 273 19.13 0.80 32.02
N THR A 274 19.91 0.80 30.94
CA THR A 274 21.38 0.86 31.01
C THR A 274 21.86 2.13 31.69
N GLN A 275 21.26 3.28 31.34
CA GLN A 275 21.56 4.56 32.00
C GLN A 275 21.18 4.54 33.49
N LYS A 276 20.03 3.93 33.82
CA LYS A 276 19.52 3.87 35.19
C LYS A 276 20.36 2.97 36.10
N TYR A 277 20.80 1.81 35.62
CA TYR A 277 21.49 0.79 36.43
C TYR A 277 23.01 0.78 36.24
N GLY A 278 23.54 1.63 35.35
CA GLY A 278 24.98 1.76 35.10
C GLY A 278 25.62 0.58 34.37
N HIS A 279 24.83 -0.41 33.92
CA HIS A 279 25.29 -1.55 33.15
C HIS A 279 24.21 -2.03 32.19
N ASP A 280 24.61 -2.71 31.13
CA ASP A 280 23.71 -3.23 30.11
C ASP A 280 22.91 -4.43 30.66
N VAL A 281 21.59 -4.27 30.75
CA VAL A 281 20.65 -5.28 31.25
C VAL A 281 20.47 -6.46 30.28
N GLY A 282 20.94 -6.33 29.04
CA GLY A 282 20.80 -7.37 28.02
C GLY A 282 19.41 -7.44 27.38
N SER A 283 19.31 -8.20 26.28
CA SER A 283 18.12 -8.24 25.43
C SER A 283 16.90 -8.90 26.08
N GLU A 284 17.09 -9.97 26.86
CA GLU A 284 15.99 -10.70 27.50
C GLU A 284 15.32 -9.86 28.60
N GLU A 285 16.12 -9.26 29.50
CA GLU A 285 15.58 -8.43 30.57
C GLU A 285 14.89 -7.18 30.01
N ALA A 286 15.46 -6.54 29.00
CA ALA A 286 14.85 -5.39 28.33
C ALA A 286 13.48 -5.74 27.72
N ALA A 287 13.38 -6.85 26.98
CA ALA A 287 12.12 -7.30 26.36
C ALA A 287 11.05 -7.63 27.43
N ARG A 288 11.46 -8.33 28.48
CA ARG A 288 10.57 -8.73 29.58
C ARG A 288 10.07 -7.54 30.39
N ASP A 289 10.95 -6.60 30.76
CA ASP A 289 10.58 -5.41 31.52
C ASP A 289 9.73 -4.44 30.68
N PHE A 290 10.07 -4.25 29.41
CA PHE A 290 9.28 -3.46 28.47
C PHE A 290 7.85 -3.99 28.36
N GLY A 291 7.70 -5.29 28.11
CA GLY A 291 6.39 -5.93 28.02
C GLY A 291 5.56 -5.77 29.30
N LYS A 292 6.17 -5.80 30.49
CA LYS A 292 5.45 -5.60 31.76
C LYS A 292 5.02 -4.14 31.98
N ARG A 293 5.87 -3.16 31.65
CA ARG A 293 5.64 -1.74 31.99
C ARG A 293 4.86 -0.94 30.95
N HIS A 294 4.97 -1.31 29.67
CA HIS A 294 4.43 -0.50 28.57
C HIS A 294 3.24 -1.16 27.85
N SER A 295 2.76 -2.32 28.34
CA SER A 295 1.56 -2.94 27.79
C SER A 295 0.31 -2.07 27.98
N PRO A 296 -0.52 -1.86 26.95
CA PRO A 296 -1.80 -1.18 27.10
C PRO A 296 -2.70 -1.89 28.14
N PRO A 297 -3.56 -1.14 28.86
CA PRO A 297 -4.55 -1.71 29.78
C PRO A 297 -5.43 -2.77 29.11
N ALA A 298 -5.90 -3.76 29.88
CA ALA A 298 -6.67 -4.90 29.36
C ALA A 298 -7.90 -4.50 28.52
N TYR A 299 -8.63 -3.46 28.94
CA TYR A 299 -9.80 -2.98 28.21
C TYR A 299 -9.44 -2.38 26.84
N LYS A 300 -8.31 -1.66 26.73
CA LYS A 300 -7.81 -1.14 25.44
C LYS A 300 -7.43 -2.28 24.50
N ARG A 301 -6.79 -3.34 25.03
CA ARG A 301 -6.41 -4.52 24.26
C ARG A 301 -7.63 -5.26 23.70
N LEU A 302 -8.69 -5.40 24.48
CA LEU A 302 -9.93 -6.03 24.02
C LEU A 302 -10.60 -5.19 22.91
N GLY A 303 -10.68 -3.87 23.09
CA GLY A 303 -11.20 -2.96 22.07
C GLY A 303 -10.40 -3.01 20.77
N GLN A 304 -9.07 -2.98 20.86
CA GLN A 304 -8.17 -3.10 19.70
C GLN A 304 -8.38 -4.43 18.95
N ARG A 305 -8.54 -5.55 19.67
CA ARG A 305 -8.83 -6.85 19.05
C ARG A 305 -10.19 -6.88 18.35
N MET A 306 -11.22 -6.32 18.98
CA MET A 306 -12.54 -6.22 18.34
C MET A 306 -12.47 -5.35 17.08
N GLN A 307 -11.73 -4.25 17.12
CA GLN A 307 -11.54 -3.38 15.96
C GLN A 307 -10.79 -4.09 14.83
N LEU A 308 -9.73 -4.83 15.13
CA LEU A 308 -9.02 -5.65 14.15
C LEU A 308 -9.95 -6.72 13.53
N LEU A 309 -10.77 -7.39 14.34
CA LEU A 309 -11.73 -8.39 13.83
C LEU A 309 -12.82 -7.76 12.93
N LEU A 310 -13.28 -6.55 13.25
CA LEU A 310 -14.36 -5.88 12.52
C LEU A 310 -13.89 -5.11 11.29
N ARG A 311 -12.67 -4.55 11.32
CA ARG A 311 -12.17 -3.62 10.28
C ARG A 311 -10.90 -4.10 9.59
N GLY A 312 -10.28 -5.18 10.03
CA GLY A 312 -9.03 -5.72 9.48
C GLY A 312 -7.76 -4.92 9.83
N LYS A 313 -7.89 -3.66 10.27
CA LYS A 313 -6.78 -2.77 10.66
C LYS A 313 -7.17 -1.92 11.90
N LEU A 314 -6.17 -1.45 12.65
CA LEU A 314 -6.37 -0.43 13.69
C LEU A 314 -6.24 0.95 13.09
N ASP A 315 -7.09 1.90 13.53
CA ASP A 315 -6.91 3.30 13.15
C ASP A 315 -5.59 3.80 13.76
N SER A 316 -4.72 4.37 12.93
CA SER A 316 -3.44 4.94 13.36
C SER A 316 -3.65 6.24 14.16
N ALA A 317 -4.18 6.12 15.38
CA ALA A 317 -4.16 7.16 16.41
C ALA A 317 -4.62 6.59 17.78
N MET A 318 -3.66 6.15 18.59
CA MET A 318 -3.47 6.53 20.01
C MET A 318 -2.17 5.94 20.55
#